data_AF-A0A523LMH5-F1
#
_entry.id   AF-A0A523LMH5-F1
#
_cell.length_a   1.000
_cell.length_b   1.000
_cell.length_c   1.000
_cell.angle_alpha   90.00
_cell.angle_beta   90.00
_cell.angle_gamma   90.00
#
_symmetry.space_group_name_H-M   'P 1'
#
loop_
_entity.id
_entity.type
_entity.pdbx_description
1 polymer ?
#
loop_
_entity_poly.entity_id
_entity_poly.type
_entity_poly.pdbx_seq_one_letter_code
_entity_poly.pdbx_strand_id
1 'polypeptide(L)'
;MNSKHRLLSRIFVGLVCGIFASGAAYADQKDDERDNRDNRKTKQAQAVSKTVYDRIQKAQDAIDADDSATALKILNTLKGKKGLTDYELQNVLNYIGFVYYNLDKMPEAIATYEEMLRIPSIEEQIKKQTL
;
A
#
# COMPACT_ATOMS: atom_id res chain seq x y z
N MET A 1 8.29 49.95 7.49
CA MET A 1 6.87 50.33 7.63
C MET A 1 6.02 49.07 7.55
N ASN A 2 5.34 48.78 8.66
CA ASN A 2 4.20 47.86 8.84
C ASN A 2 4.36 46.34 8.74
N SER A 3 4.68 45.77 9.90
CA SER A 3 4.12 44.55 10.46
C SER A 3 2.59 44.62 10.60
N LYS A 4 1.88 43.50 10.36
CA LYS A 4 0.49 43.13 10.76
C LYS A 4 0.13 41.86 9.95
N HIS A 5 -0.19 40.67 10.46
CA HIS A 5 -0.71 40.21 11.75
C HIS A 5 -0.17 38.80 12.07
N ARG A 6 0.48 38.65 13.23
CA ARG A 6 0.46 37.40 14.01
C ARG A 6 -0.82 37.41 14.83
N LEU A 7 -1.24 36.22 15.28
CA LEU A 7 -2.29 35.92 16.28
C LEU A 7 -3.68 35.64 15.69
N LEU A 8 -4.00 34.35 15.55
CA LEU A 8 -5.24 33.81 16.11
C LEU A 8 -4.92 32.40 16.62
N SER A 9 -4.34 32.42 17.82
CA SER A 9 -4.15 31.29 18.70
C SER A 9 -5.50 30.95 19.35
N ARG A 10 -5.97 29.73 19.12
CA ARG A 10 -6.78 28.89 20.03
C ARG A 10 -8.24 29.33 20.25
N ILE A 11 -9.03 28.32 20.66
CA ILE A 11 -10.43 28.33 21.12
C ILE A 11 -11.39 27.98 19.95
N PHE A 12 -12.21 26.92 19.94
CA PHE A 12 -13.00 26.29 21.01
C PHE A 12 -13.18 24.77 20.71
N VAL A 13 -12.82 23.91 21.66
CA VAL A 13 -13.32 22.53 21.76
C VAL A 13 -14.80 22.59 22.12
N GLY A 14 -15.69 22.06 21.29
CA GLY A 14 -17.12 22.10 21.59
C GLY A 14 -17.99 21.31 20.62
N LEU A 15 -18.25 20.06 21.01
CA LEU A 15 -19.59 19.44 21.02
C LEU A 15 -20.33 19.29 19.67
N VAL A 16 -20.20 18.11 19.07
CA VAL A 16 -21.32 17.46 18.36
C VAL A 16 -21.46 16.04 18.91
N CYS A 17 -22.16 15.95 20.04
CA CYS A 17 -22.81 14.73 20.51
C CYS A 17 -24.27 14.78 20.11
N GLY A 18 -24.80 13.65 19.63
CA GLY A 18 -26.19 13.46 19.21
C GLY A 18 -26.29 13.64 17.70
N ILE A 19 -26.47 12.59 16.91
CA ILE A 19 -27.64 11.71 16.92
C ILE A 19 -27.20 10.37 16.32
N PHE A 20 -27.42 9.27 17.05
CA PHE A 20 -27.88 7.95 16.55
C PHE A 20 -27.97 7.00 17.75
N ALA A 21 -28.94 7.27 18.62
CA ALA A 21 -29.46 6.25 19.53
C ALA A 21 -30.59 5.53 18.79
N SER A 22 -30.31 4.32 18.30
CA SER A 22 -31.24 3.18 18.13
C SER A 22 -30.62 2.15 17.18
N GLY A 23 -30.08 1.07 17.74
CA GLY A 23 -29.57 -0.07 17.00
C GLY A 23 -28.95 -1.04 17.98
N ALA A 24 -29.63 -2.17 18.19
CA ALA A 24 -29.35 -3.18 19.19
C ALA A 24 -27.86 -3.51 19.39
N ALA A 25 -27.50 -3.77 20.65
CA ALA A 25 -26.25 -4.38 21.02
C ALA A 25 -26.04 -5.69 20.25
N TYR A 26 -25.20 -5.66 19.21
CA TYR A 26 -24.53 -6.85 18.71
C TYR A 26 -23.36 -7.14 19.65
N ALA A 27 -23.68 -7.74 20.79
CA ALA A 27 -22.72 -8.32 21.71
C ALA A 27 -22.79 -9.84 21.57
N ASP A 28 -22.50 -10.38 20.37
CA ASP A 28 -22.36 -11.83 20.21
C ASP A 28 -21.48 -12.23 19.01
N GLN A 29 -20.28 -11.63 18.94
CA GLN A 29 -19.20 -12.10 18.06
C GLN A 29 -17.87 -11.68 18.67
N LYS A 30 -17.53 -12.22 19.85
CA LYS A 30 -16.27 -11.91 20.54
C LYS A 30 -15.45 -13.12 20.94
N ASP A 31 -15.99 -14.32 20.92
CA ASP A 31 -15.27 -15.48 21.48
C ASP A 31 -14.31 -16.09 20.46
N ASP A 32 -14.70 -16.27 19.19
CA ASP A 32 -13.80 -16.78 18.14
C ASP A 32 -12.68 -15.79 17.75
N GLU A 33 -12.92 -14.47 17.84
CA GLU A 33 -11.92 -13.46 17.48
C GLU A 33 -10.91 -13.14 18.59
N ARG A 34 -11.24 -13.41 19.85
CA ARG A 34 -10.33 -13.17 20.99
C ARG A 34 -9.31 -14.29 21.10
N ASP A 35 -9.74 -15.54 20.97
CA ASP A 35 -8.85 -16.70 21.01
C ASP A 35 -7.82 -16.68 19.85
N ASN A 36 -8.24 -16.17 18.68
CA ASN A 36 -7.38 -16.05 17.50
C ASN A 36 -6.52 -14.76 17.48
N ARG A 37 -6.62 -13.88 18.48
CA ARG A 37 -5.71 -12.73 18.63
C ARG A 37 -4.48 -13.08 19.46
N ASP A 38 -4.64 -13.86 20.51
CA ASP A 38 -3.55 -14.26 21.41
C ASP A 38 -2.53 -15.18 20.74
N ASN A 39 -2.93 -15.92 19.70
CA ASN A 39 -2.05 -16.85 18.99
C ASN A 39 -1.33 -16.23 17.76
N ARG A 40 -1.48 -14.92 17.52
CA ARG A 40 -0.79 -14.24 16.39
C ARG A 40 0.65 -13.92 16.76
N LYS A 41 1.58 -14.74 16.29
CA LYS A 41 3.00 -14.38 16.30
C LYS A 41 3.21 -13.10 15.48
N THR A 42 3.82 -12.10 16.09
CA THR A 42 4.21 -10.86 15.40
C THR A 42 5.28 -11.18 14.36
N LYS A 43 5.04 -10.77 13.09
CA LYS A 43 6.06 -10.86 12.04
C LYS A 43 7.01 -9.67 12.16
N GLN A 44 8.28 -9.88 11.82
CA GLN A 44 9.24 -8.78 11.71
C GLN A 44 8.79 -7.83 10.59
N ALA A 45 8.81 -6.52 10.85
CA ALA A 45 8.52 -5.52 9.83
C ALA A 45 9.59 -5.57 8.74
N GLN A 46 9.15 -5.60 7.49
CA GLN A 46 10.03 -5.52 6.32
C GLN A 46 9.97 -4.11 5.73
N ALA A 47 11.07 -3.67 5.14
CA ALA A 47 11.18 -2.38 4.52
C ALA A 47 11.86 -2.50 3.16
N VAL A 48 11.40 -1.69 2.22
CA VAL A 48 12.05 -1.56 0.91
C VAL A 48 13.36 -0.81 1.12
N SER A 49 14.47 -1.32 0.59
CA SER A 49 15.75 -0.60 0.69
C SER A 49 15.67 0.76 -0.01
N LYS A 50 16.47 1.74 0.45
CA LYS A 50 16.50 3.08 -0.17
C LYS A 50 16.70 3.02 -1.69
N THR A 51 17.57 2.13 -2.16
CA THR A 51 17.85 1.99 -3.60
C THR A 51 16.63 1.50 -4.38
N VAL A 52 15.87 0.55 -3.84
CA VAL A 52 14.65 0.05 -4.48
C VAL A 52 13.56 1.11 -4.41
N TYR A 53 13.41 1.77 -3.26
CA TYR A 53 12.47 2.88 -3.07
C TYR A 53 12.71 4.01 -4.08
N ASP A 54 13.95 4.50 -4.20
CA ASP A 54 14.30 5.60 -5.12
C ASP A 54 13.98 5.24 -6.60
N ARG A 55 14.03 3.95 -6.95
CA ARG A 55 13.70 3.48 -8.31
C ARG A 55 12.20 3.38 -8.53
N ILE A 56 11.45 2.94 -7.54
CA ILE A 56 9.98 2.95 -7.56
C ILE A 56 9.48 4.39 -7.68
N GLN A 57 10.04 5.31 -6.88
CA GLN A 57 9.67 6.73 -6.95
C GLN A 57 9.90 7.30 -8.35
N LYS A 58 11.06 7.03 -8.97
CA LYS A 58 11.32 7.46 -10.35
C LYS A 58 10.35 6.87 -11.38
N ALA A 59 9.84 5.66 -11.14
CA ALA A 59 8.81 5.09 -12.01
C ALA A 59 7.47 5.80 -11.81
N GLN A 60 7.10 6.16 -10.58
CA GLN A 60 5.91 6.96 -10.28
C GLN A 60 6.00 8.35 -10.91
N ASP A 61 7.15 9.03 -10.79
CA ASP A 61 7.36 10.34 -11.42
C ASP A 61 7.17 10.26 -12.96
N ALA A 62 7.53 9.13 -13.59
CA ALA A 62 7.28 8.90 -15.01
C ALA A 62 5.79 8.65 -15.31
N ILE A 63 5.04 7.99 -14.42
CA ILE A 63 3.58 7.85 -14.54
C ILE A 63 2.89 9.21 -14.43
N ASP A 64 3.30 10.05 -13.48
CA ASP A 64 2.75 11.40 -13.29
C ASP A 64 3.02 12.30 -14.52
N ALA A 65 4.07 11.99 -15.28
CA ALA A 65 4.41 12.64 -16.55
C ALA A 65 3.75 11.98 -17.77
N ASP A 66 2.80 11.05 -17.58
CA ASP A 66 2.12 10.26 -18.61
C ASP A 66 3.08 9.37 -19.46
N ASP A 67 4.29 9.13 -18.96
CA ASP A 67 5.30 8.26 -19.58
C ASP A 67 5.34 6.87 -18.92
N SER A 68 4.24 6.13 -19.12
CA SER A 68 4.10 4.76 -18.62
C SER A 68 5.12 3.79 -19.23
N ALA A 69 5.64 4.10 -20.42
CA ALA A 69 6.68 3.28 -21.06
C ALA A 69 8.01 3.35 -20.28
N THR A 70 8.43 4.55 -19.88
CA THR A 70 9.60 4.74 -19.03
C THR A 70 9.39 4.12 -17.64
N ALA A 71 8.19 4.27 -17.05
CA ALA A 71 7.87 3.63 -15.77
C ALA A 71 8.04 2.11 -15.83
N LEU A 72 7.45 1.45 -16.83
CA LEU A 72 7.59 0.00 -17.03
C LEU A 72 9.04 -0.41 -17.28
N LYS A 73 9.82 0.39 -18.01
CA LYS A 73 11.25 0.12 -18.23
C LYS A 73 12.04 0.15 -16.92
N ILE A 74 11.82 1.17 -16.08
CA ILE A 74 12.48 1.30 -14.77
C ILE A 74 12.12 0.11 -13.87
N LEU A 75 10.84 -0.21 -13.76
CA LEU A 75 10.35 -1.29 -12.90
C LEU A 75 10.83 -2.67 -13.37
N ASN A 76 10.80 -2.95 -14.68
CA ASN A 76 11.29 -4.23 -15.21
C ASN A 76 12.82 -4.38 -15.06
N THR A 77 13.56 -3.28 -15.21
CA THR A 77 15.00 -3.28 -14.92
C THR A 77 15.27 -3.59 -13.45
N LEU A 78 14.45 -3.00 -12.56
CA LEU A 78 14.54 -3.26 -11.13
C LEU A 78 14.18 -4.72 -10.79
N LYS A 79 13.11 -5.27 -11.37
CA LYS A 79 12.70 -6.67 -11.23
C LYS A 79 13.82 -7.65 -11.61
N GLY A 80 14.58 -7.35 -12.67
CA GLY A 80 15.70 -8.17 -13.12
C GLY A 80 16.99 -8.07 -12.27
N LYS A 81 17.03 -7.21 -11.25
CA LYS A 81 18.21 -7.00 -10.43
C LYS A 81 18.41 -8.17 -9.45
N LYS A 82 19.65 -8.66 -9.34
CA LYS A 82 20.02 -9.63 -8.31
C LYS A 82 19.95 -9.01 -6.90
N GLY A 83 19.54 -9.81 -5.93
CA GLY A 83 19.56 -9.43 -4.51
C GLY A 83 18.33 -8.65 -4.03
N LEU A 84 17.24 -8.60 -4.81
CA LEU A 84 15.94 -8.22 -4.26
C LEU A 84 15.51 -9.26 -3.23
N THR A 85 15.03 -8.78 -2.09
CA THR A 85 14.25 -9.62 -1.17
C THR A 85 12.89 -9.93 -1.77
N ASP A 86 12.24 -11.01 -1.32
CA ASP A 86 10.86 -11.33 -1.69
C ASP A 86 9.90 -10.16 -1.41
N TYR A 87 10.10 -9.45 -0.30
CA TYR A 87 9.31 -8.27 0.06
C TYR A 87 9.51 -7.10 -0.92
N GLU A 88 10.73 -6.87 -1.37
CA GLU A 88 10.97 -5.87 -2.41
C GLU A 88 10.39 -6.31 -3.76
N LEU A 89 10.54 -7.60 -4.12
CA LEU A 89 10.01 -8.15 -5.36
C LEU A 89 8.48 -8.06 -5.44
N GLN A 90 7.75 -8.38 -4.37
CA GLN A 90 6.28 -8.23 -4.35
C GLN A 90 5.87 -6.78 -4.57
N ASN A 91 6.59 -5.82 -3.98
CA ASN A 91 6.28 -4.40 -4.13
C ASN A 91 6.54 -3.95 -5.57
N VAL A 92 7.67 -4.37 -6.17
CA VAL A 92 7.99 -4.07 -7.57
C VAL A 92 6.95 -4.67 -8.52
N LEU A 93 6.57 -5.93 -8.34
CA LEU A 93 5.53 -6.57 -9.15
C LEU A 93 4.17 -5.91 -8.97
N ASN A 94 3.79 -5.52 -7.74
CA ASN A 94 2.55 -4.80 -7.49
C ASN A 94 2.48 -3.48 -8.29
N TYR A 95 3.58 -2.72 -8.33
CA TYR A 95 3.65 -1.51 -9.16
C TYR A 95 3.61 -1.80 -10.65
N ILE A 96 4.28 -2.86 -11.14
CA ILE A 96 4.20 -3.26 -12.56
C ILE A 96 2.77 -3.61 -12.94
N GLY A 97 2.08 -4.41 -12.11
CA GLY A 97 0.70 -4.81 -12.33
C GLY A 97 -0.23 -3.60 -12.34
N PHE A 98 -0.03 -2.66 -11.41
CA PHE A 98 -0.80 -1.41 -11.35
C PHE A 98 -0.64 -0.56 -12.61
N VAL A 99 0.59 -0.45 -13.14
CA VAL A 99 0.83 0.30 -14.39
C VAL A 99 0.14 -0.39 -15.57
N TYR A 100 0.21 -1.72 -15.69
CA TYR A 100 -0.52 -2.43 -16.75
C TYR A 100 -2.03 -2.28 -16.61
N TYR A 101 -2.57 -2.35 -15.38
CA TYR A 101 -3.97 -2.13 -15.10
C TYR A 101 -4.44 -0.74 -15.55
N ASN A 102 -3.71 0.32 -15.21
CA ASN A 102 -4.05 1.69 -15.62
C ASN A 102 -3.96 1.93 -17.14
N LEU A 103 -3.21 1.09 -17.86
CA LEU A 103 -3.11 1.12 -19.31
C LEU A 103 -4.17 0.24 -20.00
N ASP A 104 -5.13 -0.30 -19.25
CA ASP A 104 -6.12 -1.29 -19.70
C ASP A 104 -5.51 -2.57 -20.31
N LYS A 105 -4.25 -2.87 -19.96
CA LYS A 105 -3.52 -4.07 -20.39
C LYS A 105 -3.77 -5.22 -19.42
N MET A 106 -5.02 -5.66 -19.38
CA MET A 106 -5.49 -6.64 -18.41
C MET A 106 -4.73 -7.98 -18.45
N PRO A 107 -4.40 -8.57 -19.63
CA PRO A 107 -3.61 -9.80 -19.66
C PRO A 107 -2.24 -9.67 -18.98
N GLU A 108 -1.54 -8.56 -19.22
CA GLU A 108 -0.24 -8.29 -18.62
C GLU A 108 -0.34 -7.99 -17.12
N ALA A 109 -1.39 -7.29 -16.70
CA ALA A 109 -1.66 -7.04 -15.29
C ALA A 109 -1.89 -8.37 -14.53
N ILE A 110 -2.78 -9.22 -15.06
CA ILE A 110 -3.07 -10.55 -14.48
C ILE A 110 -1.81 -11.39 -14.39
N ALA A 111 -1.05 -11.52 -15.50
CA ALA A 111 0.18 -12.31 -15.50
C ALA A 111 1.21 -11.80 -14.47
N THR A 112 1.28 -10.49 -14.27
CA THR A 112 2.17 -9.88 -13.27
C THR A 112 1.71 -10.21 -11.84
N TYR A 113 0.41 -10.13 -11.56
CA TYR A 113 -0.14 -10.47 -10.25
C TYR A 113 -0.05 -11.98 -9.96
N GLU A 114 -0.21 -12.86 -10.96
CA GLU A 114 0.05 -14.29 -10.84
C GLU A 114 1.53 -14.60 -10.58
N GLU A 115 2.46 -13.83 -11.16
CA GLU A 115 3.88 -13.90 -10.81
C GLU A 115 4.10 -13.48 -9.36
N MET A 116 3.46 -12.40 -8.89
CA MET A 116 3.55 -11.93 -7.51
C MET A 116 3.04 -12.97 -6.51
N LEU A 117 1.89 -13.60 -6.78
CA LEU A 117 1.28 -14.62 -5.93
C LEU A 117 2.14 -15.89 -5.78
N ARG A 118 3.13 -16.11 -6.67
CA ARG A 118 4.09 -17.22 -6.59
C ARG A 118 5.31 -16.92 -5.70
N ILE A 119 5.43 -15.71 -5.15
CA ILE A 119 6.53 -15.37 -4.22
C ILE A 119 6.38 -16.19 -2.93
N PRO A 120 7.41 -16.97 -2.52
CA PRO A 120 7.32 -17.88 -1.37
C PRO A 120 6.98 -17.18 -0.05
N SER A 121 7.55 -16.00 0.19
CA SER A 121 7.31 -15.23 1.42
C SER A 121 6.43 -13.99 1.21
N ILE A 122 5.49 -14.05 0.24
CA ILE A 122 4.52 -12.98 0.02
C ILE A 122 3.78 -12.60 1.31
N GLU A 123 3.58 -11.32 1.52
CA GLU A 123 2.80 -10.84 2.65
C GLU A 123 1.33 -11.23 2.51
N GLU A 124 0.76 -11.75 3.60
CA GLU A 124 -0.64 -12.17 3.66
C GLU A 124 -1.62 -11.07 3.24
N GLN A 125 -1.31 -9.81 3.59
CA GLN A 125 -2.14 -8.69 3.20
C GLN A 125 -2.12 -8.45 1.69
N ILE A 126 -0.93 -8.51 1.07
CA ILE A 126 -0.78 -8.36 -0.37
C ILE A 126 -1.49 -9.50 -1.10
N LYS A 127 -1.30 -10.74 -0.63
CA LYS A 127 -2.00 -11.92 -1.18
C LYS A 127 -3.53 -11.73 -1.14
N LYS A 128 -4.08 -11.29 -0.01
CA LYS A 128 -5.53 -11.06 0.13
C LYS A 128 -6.07 -9.94 -0.75
N GLN A 129 -5.28 -8.90 -1.00
CA GLN A 129 -5.68 -7.80 -1.88
C GLN A 129 -5.62 -8.15 -3.36
N THR A 130 -4.91 -9.24 -3.70
CA THR A 130 -4.69 -9.67 -5.09
C THR A 130 -5.70 -10.72 -5.55
N LEU A 131 -6.24 -11.52 -4.62
CA LEU A 131 -7.25 -12.57 -4.87
C LEU A 131 -8.67 -12.00 -4.93
#